data_AF-M0NV53-F1
#
_entry.id   AF-M0NV53-F1
#
_cell.length_a   1.000
_cell.length_b   1.000
_cell.length_c   1.000
_cell.angle_alpha   90.00
_cell.angle_beta   90.00
_cell.angle_gamma   90.00
#
_symmetry.space_group_name_H-M   'P 1'
#
loop_
_entity.id
_entity.type
_entity.pdbx_description
1 polymer ?
#
loop_
_entity_poly.entity_id
_entity_poly.type
_entity_poly.pdbx_seq_one_letter_code
_entity_poly.pdbx_strand_id
1 'polypeptide(L)'
;MTADDGHDGAQYLAGSPVRVAMLRALREEPRRPADLTAAVDATRTTVQRILSGFRERDWVVKRDAAYHVTPTGARIHDAYETLLDEVEVADRYGQFAADLERVGADFPPSAIGTGELTIAADRNPLAAVDRLTELLREGCGSEIRAVSPIVIQQFNDAAAEAIDAGAEVELVIDRDVVAESIAEFGAATDRALHDDGATVYVCSEPVEYGIFRHDDVACVTAYDRRNNPRCVLESTDSDVIEWVDDRFESFVDEAQLLSAVVENA
;
A
#
# COMPACT_ATOMS: atom_id res chain seq x y z
N MET A 1 24.16 -25.48 18.23
CA MET A 1 23.06 -24.66 17.70
C MET A 1 22.07 -25.61 17.07
N THR A 2 21.20 -26.16 17.90
CA THR A 2 20.02 -26.91 17.44
C THR A 2 19.05 -25.91 16.81
N ALA A 3 18.24 -26.32 15.83
CA ALA A 3 17.26 -25.43 15.18
C ALA A 3 16.29 -24.76 16.19
N ASP A 4 16.14 -25.37 17.37
CA ASP A 4 15.37 -24.88 18.51
C ASP A 4 15.99 -23.63 19.20
N ASP A 5 17.32 -23.46 19.13
CA ASP A 5 18.03 -22.36 19.83
C ASP A 5 17.74 -20.99 19.17
N GLY A 6 17.56 -20.97 17.84
CA GLY A 6 17.23 -19.75 17.11
C GLY A 6 15.80 -19.28 17.37
N HIS A 7 14.86 -20.24 17.44
CA HIS A 7 13.47 -19.95 17.77
C HIS A 7 13.34 -19.47 19.23
N ASP A 8 14.05 -20.09 20.18
CA ASP A 8 14.05 -19.66 21.58
C ASP A 8 14.54 -18.20 21.76
N GLY A 9 15.57 -17.80 21.01
CA GLY A 9 16.04 -16.41 21.00
C GLY A 9 14.95 -15.43 20.53
N ALA A 10 14.34 -15.71 19.37
CA ALA A 10 13.27 -14.87 18.83
C ALA A 10 12.05 -14.84 19.76
N GLN A 11 11.62 -16.00 20.27
CA GLN A 11 10.52 -16.14 21.22
C GLN A 11 10.81 -15.38 22.53
N TYR A 12 12.06 -15.35 22.98
CA TYR A 12 12.43 -14.58 24.15
C TYR A 12 12.18 -13.08 23.93
N LEU A 13 12.57 -12.49 22.80
CA LEU A 13 12.28 -11.07 22.53
C LEU A 13 10.78 -10.83 22.31
N ALA A 14 10.15 -11.62 21.45
CA ALA A 14 8.74 -11.48 21.10
C ALA A 14 7.78 -11.69 22.27
N GLY A 15 8.18 -12.47 23.28
CA GLY A 15 7.33 -12.78 24.43
C GLY A 15 7.08 -11.61 25.39
N SER A 16 7.69 -10.43 25.20
CA SER A 16 7.39 -9.25 26.01
C SER A 16 7.88 -7.94 25.39
N PRO A 17 7.02 -6.91 25.22
CA PRO A 17 7.44 -5.61 24.71
C PRO A 17 8.48 -4.92 25.62
N VAL A 18 8.44 -5.21 26.93
CA VAL A 18 9.43 -4.70 27.90
C VAL A 18 10.85 -5.20 27.59
N ARG A 19 11.00 -6.41 27.05
CA ARG A 19 12.32 -6.95 26.68
C ARG A 19 12.91 -6.14 25.53
N VAL A 20 12.13 -5.92 24.47
CA VAL A 20 12.56 -5.13 23.31
C VAL A 20 12.89 -3.70 23.73
N ALA A 21 12.00 -3.06 24.51
CA ALA A 21 12.24 -1.71 25.05
C ALA A 21 13.54 -1.62 25.88
N MET A 22 13.85 -2.64 26.68
CA MET A 22 15.12 -2.68 27.44
C MET A 22 16.34 -2.85 26.54
N LEU A 23 16.25 -3.70 25.51
CA LEU A 23 17.36 -3.90 24.57
C LEU A 23 17.61 -2.64 23.74
N ARG A 24 16.53 -1.96 23.31
CA ARG A 24 16.57 -0.65 22.64
C ARG A 24 17.22 0.43 23.51
N ALA A 25 16.80 0.55 24.78
CA ALA A 25 17.40 1.49 25.71
C ALA A 25 18.90 1.23 25.97
N LEU A 26 19.34 -0.04 25.92
CA LEU A 26 20.75 -0.43 26.03
C LEU A 26 21.53 -0.24 24.73
N ARG A 27 20.85 -0.29 23.57
CA ARG A 27 21.43 -0.06 22.24
C ARG A 27 21.82 1.40 22.06
N GLU A 28 21.02 2.32 22.58
CA GLU A 28 21.29 3.77 22.61
C GLU A 28 22.52 4.09 23.46
N GLU A 29 22.54 3.62 24.72
CA GLU A 29 23.65 3.83 25.63
C GLU A 29 23.75 2.76 26.72
N PRO A 30 24.93 2.52 27.30
CA PRO A 30 25.07 1.59 28.43
C PRO A 30 24.35 2.10 29.67
N ARG A 31 23.49 1.27 30.28
CA ARG A 31 22.68 1.65 31.46
C ARG A 31 22.91 0.75 32.66
N ARG A 32 22.77 1.29 33.87
CA ARG A 32 22.73 0.47 35.10
C ARG A 32 21.31 -0.08 35.30
N PRO A 33 21.13 -1.15 36.08
CA PRO A 33 19.80 -1.72 36.33
C PRO A 33 18.77 -0.73 36.89
N ALA A 34 19.19 0.23 37.71
CA ALA A 34 18.30 1.24 38.26
C ALA A 34 17.77 2.20 37.19
N ASP A 35 18.62 2.58 36.23
CA ASP A 35 18.24 3.46 35.13
C ASP A 35 17.28 2.75 34.17
N LEU A 36 17.46 1.44 33.96
CA LEU A 36 16.54 0.62 33.18
C LEU A 36 15.15 0.48 33.83
N THR A 37 15.09 0.32 35.15
CA THR A 37 13.80 0.31 35.88
C THR A 37 12.99 1.57 35.62
N ALA A 38 13.65 2.74 35.56
CA ALA A 38 12.99 4.00 35.23
C ALA A 38 12.61 4.12 33.75
N ALA A 39 13.46 3.62 32.83
CA ALA A 39 13.25 3.75 31.39
C ALA A 39 12.10 2.90 30.83
N VAL A 40 11.84 1.72 31.40
CA VAL A 40 10.85 0.76 30.85
C VAL A 40 9.66 0.50 31.78
N ASP A 41 9.48 1.33 32.80
CA ASP A 41 8.42 1.23 33.83
C ASP A 41 8.18 -0.21 34.32
N ALA A 42 9.26 -0.90 34.69
CA ALA A 42 9.24 -2.30 35.07
C ALA A 42 9.88 -2.52 36.43
N THR A 43 9.36 -3.49 37.21
CA THR A 43 9.92 -3.79 38.52
C THR A 43 11.39 -4.19 38.44
N ARG A 44 12.16 -3.91 39.50
CA ARG A 44 13.57 -4.32 39.59
C ARG A 44 13.76 -5.82 39.35
N THR A 45 12.88 -6.66 39.88
CA THR A 45 12.91 -8.12 39.67
C THR A 45 12.72 -8.46 38.19
N THR A 46 11.81 -7.78 37.49
CA THR A 46 11.60 -7.94 36.05
C THR A 46 12.85 -7.54 35.26
N VAL A 47 13.42 -6.36 35.53
CA VAL A 47 14.65 -5.87 34.88
C VAL A 47 15.81 -6.84 35.08
N GLN A 48 16.02 -7.33 36.30
CA GLN A 48 17.08 -8.29 36.58
C GLN A 48 16.88 -9.62 35.83
N ARG A 49 15.65 -10.13 35.78
CA ARG A 49 15.31 -11.33 35.02
C ARG A 49 15.57 -11.15 33.52
N ILE A 50 15.24 -9.98 32.97
CA ILE A 50 15.48 -9.67 31.56
C ILE A 50 16.98 -9.59 31.26
N LEU A 51 17.73 -8.85 32.08
CA LEU A 51 19.19 -8.75 31.95
C LEU A 51 19.90 -10.11 32.08
N SER A 52 19.43 -11.00 32.95
CA SER A 52 19.93 -12.37 33.02
C SER A 52 19.68 -13.12 31.73
N GLY A 53 18.46 -13.06 31.17
CA GLY A 53 18.15 -13.76 29.91
C GLY A 53 18.91 -13.21 28.70
N PHE A 54 19.21 -11.90 28.66
CA PHE A 54 20.11 -11.33 27.66
C PHE A 54 21.56 -11.79 27.82
N ARG A 55 22.04 -11.94 29.07
CA ARG A 55 23.40 -12.43 29.35
C ARG A 55 23.56 -13.90 29.03
N GLU A 56 22.56 -14.72 29.30
CA GLU A 56 22.53 -16.15 28.92
C GLU A 56 22.67 -16.35 27.41
N ARG A 57 22.27 -15.34 26.63
CA ARG A 57 22.34 -15.31 25.16
C ARG A 57 23.52 -14.50 24.61
N ASP A 58 24.41 -14.01 25.50
CA ASP A 58 25.55 -13.15 25.16
C ASP A 58 25.18 -11.88 24.36
N TRP A 59 23.94 -11.41 24.46
CA TRP A 59 23.49 -10.17 23.80
C TRP A 59 23.92 -8.92 24.57
N VAL A 60 24.14 -9.06 25.87
CA VAL A 60 24.63 -7.98 26.72
C VAL A 60 25.74 -8.49 27.65
N VAL A 61 26.65 -7.60 28.01
CA VAL A 61 27.70 -7.86 29.00
C VAL A 61 27.68 -6.79 30.07
N LYS A 62 27.98 -7.19 31.31
CA LYS A 62 28.12 -6.25 32.43
C LYS A 62 29.58 -5.76 32.50
N ARG A 63 29.78 -4.44 32.46
CA ARG A 63 31.08 -3.77 32.63
C ARG A 63 30.87 -2.52 33.49
N ASP A 64 31.71 -2.31 34.51
CA ASP A 64 31.65 -1.13 35.39
C ASP A 64 30.27 -0.81 35.96
N ALA A 65 29.55 -1.86 36.39
CA ALA A 65 28.18 -1.85 36.89
C ALA A 65 27.07 -1.45 35.89
N ALA A 66 27.42 -1.11 34.65
CA ALA A 66 26.48 -0.92 33.55
C ALA A 66 26.40 -2.17 32.66
N TYR A 67 25.31 -2.26 31.90
CA TYR A 67 25.13 -3.28 30.87
C TYR A 67 25.38 -2.65 29.50
N HIS A 68 26.12 -3.36 28.66
CA HIS A 68 26.47 -2.96 27.31
C HIS A 68 25.93 -4.01 26.33
N VAL A 69 25.32 -3.58 25.24
CA VAL A 69 24.96 -4.47 24.13
C VAL A 69 26.24 -4.95 23.45
N THR A 70 26.33 -6.25 23.18
CA THR A 70 27.44 -6.85 22.41
C THR A 70 27.20 -6.65 20.92
N PRO A 71 28.22 -6.84 20.04
CA PRO A 71 28.01 -6.77 18.59
C PRO A 71 26.93 -7.73 18.07
N THR A 72 26.79 -8.92 18.65
CA THR A 72 25.73 -9.87 18.31
C THR A 72 24.38 -9.43 18.85
N GLY A 73 24.32 -8.90 20.08
CA GLY A 73 23.09 -8.30 20.62
C GLY A 73 22.59 -7.12 19.81
N ALA A 74 23.49 -6.31 19.24
CA ALA A 74 23.13 -5.21 18.35
C ALA A 74 22.50 -5.73 17.05
N ARG A 75 23.09 -6.75 16.43
CA ARG A 75 22.50 -7.38 15.22
C ARG A 75 21.12 -7.98 15.48
N ILE A 76 20.92 -8.61 16.64
CA ILE A 76 19.62 -9.17 17.04
C ILE A 76 18.61 -8.05 17.28
N HIS A 77 19.00 -6.99 17.98
CA HIS A 77 18.16 -5.81 18.16
C HIS A 77 17.72 -5.24 16.80
N ASP A 78 18.69 -4.91 15.94
CA ASP A 78 18.42 -4.26 14.66
C ASP A 78 17.52 -5.14 13.77
N ALA A 79 17.75 -6.46 13.73
CA ALA A 79 16.88 -7.39 13.00
C ALA A 79 15.46 -7.50 13.59
N TYR A 80 15.32 -7.41 14.91
CA TYR A 80 14.02 -7.45 15.56
C TYR A 80 13.23 -6.15 15.36
N GLU A 81 13.90 -4.99 15.37
CA GLU A 81 13.27 -3.71 15.00
C GLU A 81 12.77 -3.75 13.56
N THR A 82 13.59 -4.21 12.60
CA THR A 82 13.13 -4.40 11.21
C THR A 82 11.89 -5.30 11.14
N LEU A 83 11.85 -6.40 11.90
CA LEU A 83 10.65 -7.24 11.94
C LEU A 83 9.41 -6.50 12.46
N LEU A 84 9.57 -5.63 13.47
CA LEU A 84 8.46 -4.82 13.97
C LEU A 84 7.99 -3.82 12.93
N ASP A 85 8.92 -3.18 12.21
CA ASP A 85 8.60 -2.27 11.10
C ASP A 85 7.78 -2.99 10.01
N GLU A 86 8.17 -4.21 9.63
CA GLU A 86 7.42 -5.04 8.67
C GLU A 86 6.02 -5.43 9.19
N VAL A 87 5.88 -5.70 10.50
CA VAL A 87 4.57 -5.98 11.10
C VAL A 87 3.69 -4.72 11.07
N GLU A 88 4.23 -3.53 11.32
CA GLU A 88 3.49 -2.27 11.22
C GLU A 88 3.04 -1.99 9.77
N VAL A 89 3.88 -2.27 8.79
CA VAL A 89 3.52 -2.21 7.37
C VAL A 89 2.41 -3.22 7.06
N ALA A 90 2.54 -4.47 7.50
CA ALA A 90 1.51 -5.49 7.31
C ALA A 90 0.17 -5.11 7.96
N ASP A 91 0.19 -4.50 9.15
CA ASP A 91 -1.02 -4.02 9.82
C ASP A 91 -1.69 -2.87 9.06
N ARG A 92 -0.91 -1.98 8.45
CA ARG A 92 -1.43 -0.83 7.69
C ARG A 92 -1.92 -1.20 6.29
N TYR A 93 -1.16 -2.00 5.54
CA TYR A 93 -1.39 -2.28 4.13
C TYR A 93 -1.94 -3.69 3.87
N GLY A 94 -2.03 -4.55 4.90
CA GLY A 94 -2.35 -5.97 4.72
C GLY A 94 -3.72 -6.24 4.10
N GLN A 95 -4.72 -5.40 4.39
CA GLN A 95 -6.03 -5.53 3.75
C GLN A 95 -5.96 -5.22 2.25
N PHE A 96 -5.29 -4.12 1.87
CA PHE A 96 -5.05 -3.74 0.48
C PHE A 96 -4.30 -4.84 -0.28
N ALA A 97 -3.19 -5.33 0.28
CA ALA A 97 -2.41 -6.41 -0.30
C ALA A 97 -3.26 -7.69 -0.50
N ALA A 98 -4.07 -8.06 0.50
CA ALA A 98 -4.94 -9.22 0.41
C ALA A 98 -6.10 -9.05 -0.57
N ASP A 99 -6.56 -7.81 -0.80
CA ASP A 99 -7.59 -7.51 -1.80
C ASP A 99 -7.02 -7.68 -3.22
N LEU A 100 -5.82 -7.16 -3.49
CA LEU A 100 -5.12 -7.33 -4.77
C LEU A 100 -4.73 -8.79 -5.06
N GLU A 101 -4.25 -9.53 -4.07
CA GLU A 101 -3.93 -10.96 -4.22
C GLU A 101 -5.18 -11.78 -4.57
N ARG A 102 -6.34 -11.45 -3.99
CA ARG A 102 -7.59 -12.17 -4.23
C ARG A 102 -8.09 -12.08 -5.67
N VAL A 103 -7.74 -11.00 -6.36
CA VAL A 103 -8.12 -10.74 -7.76
C VAL A 103 -6.98 -11.05 -8.73
N GLY A 104 -5.88 -11.65 -8.24
CA GLY A 104 -4.74 -12.03 -9.09
C GLY A 104 -4.02 -10.83 -9.72
N ALA A 105 -3.95 -9.70 -9.01
CA ALA A 105 -3.28 -8.51 -9.53
C ALA A 105 -1.75 -8.68 -9.60
N ASP A 106 -1.15 -9.65 -8.91
CA ASP A 106 0.31 -9.86 -8.83
C ASP A 106 1.08 -8.57 -8.46
N PHE A 107 0.59 -7.84 -7.45
CA PHE A 107 1.23 -6.60 -6.99
C PHE A 107 2.55 -6.90 -6.26
N PRO A 108 3.65 -6.18 -6.58
CA PRO A 108 4.97 -6.52 -6.07
C PRO A 108 5.07 -6.31 -4.55
N PRO A 109 5.58 -7.28 -3.78
CA PRO A 109 5.76 -7.12 -2.34
C PRO A 109 6.67 -5.94 -1.95
N SER A 110 7.66 -5.60 -2.79
CA SER A 110 8.57 -4.47 -2.56
C SER A 110 7.88 -3.11 -2.62
N ALA A 111 6.74 -3.00 -3.31
CA ALA A 111 5.96 -1.79 -3.41
C ALA A 111 4.98 -1.58 -2.24
N ILE A 112 4.84 -2.55 -1.34
CA ILE A 112 4.01 -2.38 -0.15
C ILE A 112 4.71 -1.42 0.82
N GLY A 113 4.03 -0.34 1.17
CA GLY A 113 4.57 0.69 2.08
C GLY A 113 5.40 1.78 1.39
N THR A 114 5.55 1.76 0.06
CA THR A 114 6.28 2.79 -0.71
C THR A 114 5.40 3.96 -1.14
N GLY A 115 4.24 4.15 -0.51
CA GLY A 115 3.26 5.17 -0.88
C GLY A 115 2.24 5.46 0.23
N GLU A 116 1.42 6.47 -0.01
CA GLU A 116 0.35 6.89 0.89
C GLU A 116 -0.91 6.08 0.58
N LEU A 117 -1.46 5.41 1.60
CA LEU A 117 -2.68 4.62 1.48
C LEU A 117 -3.87 5.40 2.03
N THR A 118 -4.76 5.83 1.13
CA THR A 118 -6.04 6.43 1.51
C THR A 118 -7.09 5.32 1.66
N ILE A 119 -7.70 5.20 2.85
CA ILE A 119 -8.71 4.17 3.15
C ILE A 119 -10.08 4.81 3.34
N ALA A 120 -11.09 4.32 2.62
CA ALA A 120 -12.50 4.66 2.80
C ALA A 120 -13.05 4.02 4.09
N ALA A 121 -12.77 4.67 5.22
CA ALA A 121 -13.27 4.28 6.54
C ALA A 121 -14.73 4.70 6.76
N ASP A 122 -15.43 4.09 7.71
CA ASP A 122 -16.85 4.40 8.02
C ASP A 122 -17.15 5.89 8.25
N ARG A 123 -16.16 6.65 8.77
CA ARG A 123 -16.28 8.09 9.00
C ARG A 123 -16.11 8.95 7.75
N ASN A 124 -15.44 8.42 6.73
CA ASN A 124 -15.37 9.03 5.40
C ASN A 124 -15.42 7.94 4.30
N PRO A 125 -16.62 7.41 3.99
CA PRO A 125 -16.78 6.34 3.01
C PRO A 125 -16.41 6.74 1.57
N LEU A 126 -16.29 8.03 1.28
CA LEU A 126 -15.95 8.54 -0.04
C LEU A 126 -14.47 8.91 -0.17
N ALA A 127 -13.64 8.72 0.86
CA ALA A 127 -12.23 9.15 0.86
C ALA A 127 -11.44 8.67 -0.37
N ALA A 128 -11.64 7.42 -0.80
CA ALA A 128 -10.99 6.86 -1.98
C ALA A 128 -11.47 7.51 -3.29
N VAL A 129 -12.78 7.76 -3.40
CA VAL A 129 -13.38 8.44 -4.56
C VAL A 129 -12.91 9.89 -4.62
N ASP A 130 -12.93 10.59 -3.49
CA ASP A 130 -12.48 11.98 -3.37
C ASP A 130 -11.01 12.10 -3.81
N ARG A 131 -10.13 11.20 -3.33
CA ARG A 131 -8.71 11.23 -3.71
C ARG A 131 -8.49 10.96 -5.20
N LEU A 132 -9.16 9.97 -5.80
CA LEU A 132 -9.07 9.73 -7.25
C LEU A 132 -9.57 10.92 -8.07
N THR A 133 -10.63 11.59 -7.60
CA THR A 133 -11.17 12.79 -8.25
C THR A 133 -10.21 13.97 -8.13
N GLU A 134 -9.50 14.12 -7.01
CA GLU A 134 -8.42 15.10 -6.85
C GLU A 134 -7.26 14.82 -7.81
N LEU A 135 -6.81 13.57 -7.90
CA LEU A 135 -5.72 13.14 -8.79
C LEU A 135 -6.04 13.41 -10.27
N LEU A 136 -7.27 13.14 -10.72
CA LEU A 136 -7.74 13.50 -12.06
C LEU A 136 -7.60 15.01 -12.34
N ARG A 137 -7.90 15.85 -11.35
CA ARG A 137 -7.74 17.31 -11.48
C ARG A 137 -6.28 17.75 -11.38
N GLU A 138 -5.44 17.03 -10.66
CA GLU A 138 -4.00 17.30 -10.56
C GLU A 138 -3.29 17.01 -11.89
N GLY A 139 -3.74 16.01 -12.66
CA GLY A 139 -3.23 15.65 -14.00
C GLY A 139 -3.68 16.57 -15.16
N CYS A 140 -4.12 17.80 -14.88
CA CYS A 140 -4.52 18.73 -15.95
C CYS A 140 -3.32 19.08 -16.86
N GLY A 141 -3.48 18.86 -18.17
CA GLY A 141 -2.44 19.15 -19.17
C GLY A 141 -1.35 18.09 -19.31
N SER A 142 -1.55 16.91 -18.71
CA SER A 142 -0.71 15.72 -18.89
C SER A 142 -1.49 14.59 -19.56
N GLU A 143 -0.78 13.52 -19.90
CA GLU A 143 -1.39 12.23 -20.24
C GLU A 143 -1.84 11.55 -18.95
N ILE A 144 -3.09 11.08 -18.93
CA ILE A 144 -3.70 10.35 -17.82
C ILE A 144 -4.07 8.97 -18.33
N ARG A 145 -3.54 7.93 -17.68
CA ARG A 145 -3.90 6.54 -17.97
C ARG A 145 -4.65 5.96 -16.79
N ALA A 146 -5.80 5.35 -17.03
CA ALA A 146 -6.65 4.80 -15.99
C ALA A 146 -7.25 3.45 -16.38
N VAL A 147 -7.41 2.58 -15.39
CA VAL A 147 -8.19 1.35 -15.48
C VAL A 147 -9.23 1.41 -14.36
N SER A 148 -10.50 1.20 -14.67
CA SER A 148 -11.57 1.30 -13.67
C SER A 148 -12.61 0.19 -13.83
N PRO A 149 -12.97 -0.52 -12.74
CA PRO A 149 -14.08 -1.47 -12.70
C PRO A 149 -15.45 -0.81 -12.47
N ILE A 150 -15.52 0.52 -12.43
CA ILE A 150 -16.76 1.28 -12.24
C ILE A 150 -16.80 2.54 -13.09
N VAL A 151 -18.02 3.01 -13.33
CA VAL A 151 -18.31 4.35 -13.82
C VAL A 151 -19.24 5.05 -12.82
N ILE A 152 -18.86 6.25 -12.40
CA ILE A 152 -19.67 7.10 -11.52
C ILE A 152 -19.59 8.55 -11.99
N GLN A 153 -20.63 9.33 -11.68
CA GLN A 153 -20.71 10.73 -12.11
C GLN A 153 -19.49 11.55 -11.69
N GLN A 154 -18.95 11.35 -10.48
CA GLN A 154 -17.80 12.10 -9.98
C GLN A 154 -16.53 11.90 -10.82
N PHE A 155 -16.29 10.67 -11.31
CA PHE A 155 -15.15 10.38 -12.18
C PHE A 155 -15.37 10.97 -13.57
N ASN A 156 -16.59 10.86 -14.11
CA ASN A 156 -16.92 11.44 -15.42
C ASN A 156 -16.77 12.97 -15.42
N ASP A 157 -17.26 13.64 -14.38
CA ASP A 157 -17.17 15.09 -14.23
C ASP A 157 -15.70 15.53 -14.11
N ALA A 158 -14.89 14.83 -13.30
CA ALA A 158 -13.47 15.16 -13.15
C ALA A 158 -12.63 14.87 -14.40
N ALA A 159 -12.91 13.77 -15.11
CA ALA A 159 -12.27 13.48 -16.39
C ALA A 159 -12.63 14.53 -17.44
N ALA A 160 -13.90 14.96 -17.50
CA ALA A 160 -14.32 16.04 -18.40
C ALA A 160 -13.60 17.36 -18.08
N GLU A 161 -13.50 17.73 -16.79
CA GLU A 161 -12.74 18.90 -16.34
C GLU A 161 -11.26 18.81 -16.76
N ALA A 162 -10.62 17.65 -16.61
CA ALA A 162 -9.22 17.44 -16.99
C ALA A 162 -9.02 17.56 -18.51
N ILE A 163 -9.89 16.94 -19.32
CA ILE A 163 -9.84 17.03 -20.79
C ILE A 163 -10.08 18.47 -21.25
N ASP A 164 -11.06 19.17 -20.67
CA ASP A 164 -11.31 20.59 -20.98
C ASP A 164 -10.10 21.49 -20.61
N ALA A 165 -9.29 21.07 -19.62
CA ALA A 165 -8.03 21.70 -19.24
C ALA A 165 -6.83 21.27 -20.11
N GLY A 166 -7.03 20.38 -21.08
CA GLY A 166 -6.02 19.93 -22.05
C GLY A 166 -5.31 18.63 -21.69
N ALA A 167 -5.84 17.82 -20.76
CA ALA A 167 -5.33 16.47 -20.53
C ALA A 167 -5.76 15.51 -21.66
N GLU A 168 -4.93 14.52 -21.94
CA GLU A 168 -5.28 13.38 -22.78
C GLU A 168 -5.58 12.19 -21.85
N VAL A 169 -6.79 11.63 -21.93
CA VAL A 169 -7.24 10.57 -21.02
C VAL A 169 -7.38 9.26 -21.79
N GLU A 170 -6.62 8.26 -21.37
CA GLU A 170 -6.78 6.87 -21.77
C GLU A 170 -7.43 6.07 -20.64
N LEU A 171 -8.59 5.47 -20.91
CA LEU A 171 -9.37 4.74 -19.92
C LEU A 171 -9.67 3.32 -20.39
N VAL A 172 -9.35 2.34 -19.55
CA VAL A 172 -9.79 0.96 -19.72
C VAL A 172 -10.95 0.66 -18.76
N ILE A 173 -12.03 0.12 -19.30
CA ILE A 173 -13.20 -0.38 -18.56
C ILE A 173 -13.61 -1.76 -19.08
N ASP A 174 -14.41 -2.50 -18.32
CA ASP A 174 -15.01 -3.75 -18.80
C ASP A 174 -16.36 -3.53 -19.48
N ARG A 175 -16.89 -4.60 -20.10
CA ARG A 175 -18.16 -4.59 -20.83
C ARG A 175 -19.38 -4.26 -19.97
N ASP A 176 -19.38 -4.66 -18.71
CA ASP A 176 -20.52 -4.39 -17.81
C ASP A 176 -20.55 -2.90 -17.48
N VAL A 177 -19.38 -2.30 -17.25
CA VAL A 177 -19.23 -0.85 -17.07
C VAL A 177 -19.62 -0.07 -18.32
N VAL A 178 -19.30 -0.56 -19.52
CA VAL A 178 -19.76 0.07 -20.78
C VAL A 178 -21.29 0.09 -20.87
N ALA A 179 -21.95 -1.03 -20.55
CA ALA A 179 -23.41 -1.11 -20.61
C ALA A 179 -24.08 -0.13 -19.63
N GLU A 180 -23.53 0.00 -18.42
CA GLU A 180 -23.98 1.00 -17.44
C GLU A 180 -23.71 2.43 -17.92
N SER A 181 -22.53 2.70 -18.48
CA SER A 181 -22.16 4.01 -19.02
C SER A 181 -23.12 4.48 -20.13
N ILE A 182 -23.48 3.60 -21.06
CA ILE A 182 -24.45 3.90 -22.12
C ILE A 182 -25.84 4.18 -21.54
N ALA A 183 -26.26 3.40 -20.55
CA ALA A 183 -27.61 3.50 -19.98
C ALA A 183 -27.79 4.74 -19.10
N GLU A 184 -26.78 5.09 -18.30
CA GLU A 184 -26.91 6.09 -17.23
C GLU A 184 -26.06 7.35 -17.46
N PHE A 185 -25.01 7.26 -18.28
CA PHE A 185 -24.01 8.33 -18.49
C PHE A 185 -23.82 8.68 -19.96
N GLY A 186 -24.91 8.82 -20.71
CA GLY A 186 -24.88 9.07 -22.16
C GLY A 186 -23.99 10.24 -22.60
N ALA A 187 -23.99 11.37 -21.86
CA ALA A 187 -23.14 12.51 -22.19
C ALA A 187 -21.64 12.21 -22.05
N ALA A 188 -21.25 11.41 -21.04
CA ALA A 188 -19.87 10.98 -20.85
C ALA A 188 -19.46 9.96 -21.92
N THR A 189 -20.36 9.03 -22.27
CA THR A 189 -20.16 8.06 -23.35
C THR A 189 -20.00 8.76 -24.70
N ASP A 190 -20.85 9.75 -25.00
CA ASP A 190 -20.75 10.55 -26.22
C ASP A 190 -19.40 11.28 -26.28
N ARG A 191 -18.93 11.85 -25.16
CA ARG A 191 -17.61 12.48 -25.11
C ARG A 191 -16.49 11.48 -25.38
N ALA A 192 -16.52 10.33 -24.71
CA ALA A 192 -15.55 9.24 -24.90
C ALA A 192 -15.47 8.71 -26.34
N LEU A 193 -16.52 8.90 -27.15
CA LEU A 193 -16.57 8.49 -28.55
C LEU A 193 -16.11 9.55 -29.54
N HIS A 194 -16.17 10.83 -29.18
CA HIS A 194 -16.05 11.94 -30.14
C HIS A 194 -15.00 13.00 -29.77
N ASP A 195 -14.51 13.01 -28.54
CA ASP A 195 -13.47 13.94 -28.10
C ASP A 195 -12.09 13.34 -28.33
N ASP A 196 -11.22 14.04 -29.08
CA ASP A 196 -9.86 13.58 -29.36
C ASP A 196 -9.00 13.48 -28.08
N GLY A 197 -9.39 14.16 -27.00
CA GLY A 197 -8.73 14.07 -25.70
C GLY A 197 -9.15 12.85 -24.87
N ALA A 198 -10.02 11.98 -25.38
CA ALA A 198 -10.46 10.77 -24.68
C ALA A 198 -10.32 9.52 -25.56
N THR A 199 -9.58 8.53 -25.07
CA THR A 199 -9.51 7.19 -25.67
C THR A 199 -10.01 6.17 -24.67
N VAL A 200 -11.06 5.43 -25.02
CA VAL A 200 -11.63 4.39 -24.14
C VAL A 200 -11.45 3.01 -24.76
N TYR A 201 -10.88 2.11 -23.96
CA TYR A 201 -10.67 0.70 -24.23
C TYR A 201 -11.64 -0.16 -23.41
N VAL A 202 -12.09 -1.26 -24.01
CA VAL A 202 -13.06 -2.18 -23.42
C VAL A 202 -12.45 -3.57 -23.34
N CYS A 203 -12.17 -4.02 -22.13
CA CYS A 203 -11.71 -5.40 -21.88
C CYS A 203 -12.87 -6.39 -21.98
N SER A 204 -12.58 -7.60 -22.46
CA SER A 204 -13.55 -8.70 -22.46
C SER A 204 -13.73 -9.36 -21.11
N GLU A 205 -12.69 -9.32 -20.27
CA GLU A 205 -12.73 -9.85 -18.91
C GLU A 205 -13.07 -8.74 -17.91
N PRO A 206 -13.73 -9.06 -16.78
CA PRO A 206 -14.04 -8.08 -15.74
C PRO A 206 -12.77 -7.46 -15.16
N VAL A 207 -12.81 -6.15 -14.96
CA VAL A 207 -11.77 -5.45 -14.20
C VAL A 207 -12.13 -5.57 -12.72
N GLU A 208 -11.17 -5.88 -11.85
CA GLU A 208 -11.42 -6.09 -10.41
C GLU A 208 -10.62 -5.15 -9.50
N TYR A 209 -9.72 -4.36 -10.07
CA TYR A 209 -8.94 -3.33 -9.39
C TYR A 209 -8.71 -2.15 -10.33
N GLY A 210 -8.38 -1.01 -9.75
CA GLY A 210 -8.22 0.24 -10.47
C GLY A 210 -6.75 0.62 -10.56
N ILE A 211 -6.38 1.24 -11.66
CA ILE A 211 -5.08 1.84 -11.88
C ILE A 211 -5.30 3.29 -12.29
N PHE A 212 -4.42 4.17 -11.84
CA PHE A 212 -4.39 5.54 -12.31
C PHE A 212 -2.94 6.02 -12.40
N ARG A 213 -2.62 6.75 -13.45
CA ARG A 213 -1.27 7.22 -13.75
C ARG A 213 -1.31 8.59 -14.40
N HIS A 214 -0.51 9.52 -13.88
CA HIS A 214 -0.16 10.77 -14.55
C HIS A 214 1.25 11.20 -14.13
N ASP A 215 2.02 11.78 -15.04
CA ASP A 215 3.39 12.28 -14.80
C ASP A 215 4.33 11.29 -14.10
N ASP A 216 4.59 11.42 -12.80
CA ASP A 216 5.40 10.53 -11.95
C ASP A 216 4.61 9.91 -10.79
N VAL A 217 3.29 10.13 -10.76
CA VAL A 217 2.37 9.57 -9.77
C VAL A 217 1.65 8.35 -10.35
N ALA A 218 1.73 7.23 -9.63
CA ALA A 218 1.02 6.00 -9.91
C ALA A 218 0.10 5.67 -8.73
N CYS A 219 -1.09 5.18 -9.04
CA CYS A 219 -2.08 4.78 -8.04
C CYS A 219 -2.69 3.43 -8.35
N VAL A 220 -2.96 2.68 -7.29
CA VAL A 220 -3.62 1.38 -7.36
C VAL A 220 -4.79 1.37 -6.39
N THR A 221 -5.96 1.04 -6.90
CA THR A 221 -7.22 1.08 -6.14
C THR A 221 -7.76 -0.32 -5.95
N ALA A 222 -8.00 -0.71 -4.70
CA ALA A 222 -8.71 -1.93 -4.38
C ALA A 222 -10.19 -1.64 -4.12
N TYR A 223 -11.05 -2.56 -4.54
CA TYR A 223 -12.51 -2.43 -4.48
C TYR A 223 -13.10 -3.48 -3.53
N ASP A 224 -14.27 -3.19 -2.96
CA ASP A 224 -15.04 -4.23 -2.26
C ASP A 224 -15.90 -5.08 -3.21
N ARG A 225 -16.57 -6.08 -2.65
CA ARG A 225 -17.47 -6.99 -3.38
C ARG A 225 -18.68 -6.31 -4.03
N ARG A 226 -18.89 -5.02 -3.80
CA ARG A 226 -19.94 -4.21 -4.43
C ARG A 226 -19.32 -3.16 -5.37
N ASN A 227 -18.07 -3.34 -5.76
CA ASN A 227 -17.27 -2.43 -6.58
C ASN A 227 -17.19 -1.00 -6.03
N ASN A 228 -17.21 -0.81 -4.70
CA ASN A 228 -16.89 0.51 -4.12
C ASN A 228 -15.38 0.62 -3.91
N PRO A 229 -14.73 1.72 -4.34
CA PRO A 229 -13.33 1.99 -4.02
C PRO A 229 -13.13 1.96 -2.51
N ARG A 230 -12.31 1.02 -2.03
CA ARG A 230 -12.03 0.85 -0.59
C ARG A 230 -10.77 1.54 -0.17
N CYS A 231 -9.75 1.47 -1.00
CA CYS A 231 -8.51 2.15 -0.73
C CYS A 231 -7.75 2.42 -2.01
N VAL A 232 -6.94 3.47 -1.95
CA VAL A 232 -6.08 3.94 -3.05
C VAL A 232 -4.69 4.06 -2.47
N LEU A 233 -3.76 3.28 -3.00
CA LEU A 233 -2.33 3.48 -2.79
C LEU A 233 -1.85 4.49 -3.83
N GLU A 234 -1.27 5.59 -3.39
CA GLU A 234 -0.62 6.59 -4.23
C GLU A 234 0.87 6.59 -3.98
N SER A 235 1.68 6.51 -5.04
CA SER A 235 3.13 6.42 -4.92
C SER A 235 3.85 7.05 -6.11
N THR A 236 5.08 7.50 -5.87
CA THR A 236 6.06 7.90 -6.88
C THR A 236 7.26 6.94 -6.91
N ASP A 237 7.12 5.77 -6.29
CA ASP A 237 8.16 4.73 -6.26
C ASP A 237 8.22 4.00 -7.60
N SER A 238 9.44 3.70 -8.05
CA SER A 238 9.66 3.09 -9.37
C SER A 238 9.00 1.73 -9.50
N ASP A 239 8.97 0.91 -8.42
CA ASP A 239 8.37 -0.42 -8.49
C ASP A 239 6.85 -0.33 -8.70
N VAL A 240 6.20 0.70 -8.14
CA VAL A 240 4.75 0.95 -8.35
C VAL A 240 4.49 1.46 -9.75
N ILE A 241 5.29 2.42 -10.22
CA ILE A 241 5.16 3.01 -11.54
C ILE A 241 5.34 1.95 -12.63
N GLU A 242 6.43 1.18 -12.58
CA GLU A 242 6.70 0.12 -13.55
C GLU A 242 5.57 -0.92 -13.57
N TRP A 243 5.08 -1.33 -12.40
CA TRP A 243 3.96 -2.27 -12.33
C TRP A 243 2.66 -1.70 -12.91
N VAL A 244 2.36 -0.43 -12.65
CA VAL A 244 1.17 0.25 -13.20
C VAL A 244 1.24 0.35 -14.71
N ASP A 245 2.39 0.79 -15.24
CA ASP A 245 2.58 0.96 -16.68
C ASP A 245 2.50 -0.40 -17.38
N ASP A 246 3.20 -1.42 -16.89
CA ASP A 246 3.16 -2.78 -17.45
C ASP A 246 1.73 -3.35 -17.42
N ARG A 247 0.98 -3.11 -16.34
CA ARG A 247 -0.38 -3.64 -16.22
C ARG A 247 -1.36 -2.91 -17.12
N PHE A 248 -1.22 -1.60 -17.26
CA PHE A 248 -2.03 -0.81 -18.19
C PHE A 248 -1.84 -1.31 -19.64
N GLU A 249 -0.60 -1.47 -20.09
CA GLU A 249 -0.30 -1.97 -21.43
C GLU A 249 -0.88 -3.38 -21.64
N SER A 250 -0.78 -4.26 -20.64
CA SER A 250 -1.39 -5.60 -20.69
C SER A 250 -2.91 -5.53 -20.86
N PHE A 251 -3.60 -4.59 -20.21
CA PHE A 251 -5.03 -4.41 -20.37
C PHE A 251 -5.38 -3.89 -21.76
N VAL A 252 -4.63 -2.93 -22.28
CA VAL A 252 -4.82 -2.35 -23.62
C VAL A 252 -4.62 -3.39 -24.73
N ASP A 253 -3.59 -4.24 -24.61
CA ASP A 253 -3.29 -5.32 -25.55
C ASP A 253 -4.44 -6.34 -25.70
N GLU A 254 -5.22 -6.54 -24.63
CA GLU A 254 -6.36 -7.46 -24.59
C GLU A 254 -7.72 -6.77 -24.87
N ALA A 255 -7.72 -5.45 -24.98
CA ALA A 255 -8.93 -4.64 -25.11
C ALA A 255 -9.27 -4.27 -26.56
N GLN A 256 -10.49 -3.75 -26.73
CA GLN A 256 -10.97 -3.18 -27.99
C GLN A 256 -11.39 -1.72 -27.77
N LEU A 257 -11.19 -0.85 -28.75
CA LEU A 257 -11.68 0.53 -28.65
C LEU A 257 -13.21 0.56 -28.49
N LEU A 258 -13.69 1.47 -27.64
CA LEU A 258 -15.12 1.66 -27.37
C LEU A 258 -15.93 1.87 -28.65
N SER A 259 -15.41 2.66 -29.60
CA SER A 259 -16.04 2.90 -30.91
C SER A 259 -16.33 1.59 -31.66
N ALA A 260 -15.36 0.67 -31.68
CA ALA A 260 -15.52 -0.63 -32.32
C ALA A 260 -16.53 -1.53 -31.57
N VAL A 261 -16.65 -1.40 -30.25
CA VAL A 261 -17.62 -2.18 -29.46
C VAL A 261 -19.04 -1.67 -29.69
N VAL A 262 -19.24 -0.35 -29.70
CA VAL A 262 -20.56 0.27 -29.90
C VAL A 262 -21.07 0.07 -31.33
N GLU A 263 -20.20 0.07 -32.34
CA GLU A 263 -20.58 -0.22 -33.73
C GLU A 263 -21.04 -1.68 -33.95
N ASN A 264 -20.60 -2.61 -33.09
CA ASN A 264 -20.90 -4.05 -33.19
C ASN A 264 -22.06 -4.50 -32.27
N ALA A 265 -22.63 -3.59 -31.46
CA ALA A 265 -23.73 -3.86 -30.54
C ALA A 265 -25.11 -3.64 -31.20
#